data_AF-A0A2I0A9E1-F1
#
_entry.id   AF-A0A2I0A9E1-F1
#
_cell.length_a   1.000
_cell.length_b   1.000
_cell.length_c   1.000
_cell.angle_alpha   90.00
_cell.angle_beta   90.00
_cell.angle_gamma   90.00
#
_symmetry.space_group_name_H-M   'P 1'
#
loop_
_entity.id
_entity.type
_entity.pdbx_description
1 polymer ?
#
loop_
_entity_poly.entity_id
_entity_poly.type
_entity_poly.pdbx_seq_one_letter_code
_entity_poly.pdbx_strand_id
1 'polypeptide(L)'
;MKRSRSGAMWTAVIVGLSLWSSVESFRQQAESTNEEKGLLVDMTLVHHPSSMEAVCLDGSPPAYHLHWGFGDGGRNWLLQFEGGGWCSDVSSCLERSRTRRGSTRYMSRLEVFAGILSNEASMNPDFYNWNRVKLRYCDEASFAGDSNYNGTEILHFRGKRIWEAIINDLLPKGLIHAEKVRLATFLHCDALSQILPKTTIVKCMSDAGFFLDVKDVSGNDTISSFFENVVSLQKVEKNLNKACMVSHVLPYQCFFPQYNVPYIKIPFFILNSAYDVYQFHHIFVPPSSDPQGFWNLCKADTTACTSSQISILQSFRLEMLSALETLEGSGAEGMFIDSCFTHCQSELQDMWYSEDSPRINNMSIAEAVGDWYFGRRITKEIDCPYPYHETCQNFTPSVEPGMILLYVLKV
;
A
#
# COMPACT_ATOMS: atom_id res chain seq x y z
N MET A 1 -7.96 34.84 64.62
CA MET A 1 -7.84 33.62 63.79
C MET A 1 -7.25 33.98 62.45
N LYS A 2 -5.94 33.80 62.25
CA LYS A 2 -5.26 33.88 60.94
C LYS A 2 -5.40 32.51 60.29
N ARG A 3 -5.98 32.43 59.09
CA ARG A 3 -5.96 31.20 58.27
C ARG A 3 -5.23 31.49 56.96
N SER A 4 -4.24 30.64 56.73
CA SER A 4 -3.17 30.68 55.74
C SER A 4 -3.68 30.70 54.29
N ARG A 5 -3.15 31.65 53.49
CA ARG A 5 -3.06 31.58 52.01
C ARG A 5 -1.64 31.12 51.67
N SER A 6 -1.40 29.81 51.59
CA SER A 6 -0.08 29.27 51.17
C SER A 6 -0.19 28.03 50.28
N GLY A 7 -1.36 27.74 49.71
CA GLY A 7 -1.58 26.56 48.86
C GLY A 7 -1.49 26.80 47.35
N ALA A 8 -1.61 28.05 46.89
CA ALA A 8 -1.76 28.35 45.45
C ALA A 8 -0.45 28.68 44.72
N MET A 9 0.64 28.96 45.44
CA MET A 9 1.92 29.38 44.83
C MET A 9 2.85 28.19 44.52
N TRP A 10 2.68 27.06 45.22
CA TRP A 10 3.49 25.85 45.00
C TRP A 10 3.01 25.02 43.80
N THR A 11 1.71 24.98 43.53
CA THR A 11 1.14 24.28 42.38
C THR A 11 1.50 24.93 41.05
N ALA A 12 1.60 26.26 40.98
CA ALA A 12 1.98 26.96 39.74
C ALA A 12 3.47 26.76 39.38
N VAL A 13 4.36 26.68 40.37
CA VAL A 13 5.80 26.48 40.15
C VAL A 13 6.14 25.05 39.74
N ILE A 14 5.44 24.05 40.29
CA ILE A 14 5.61 22.63 39.91
C ILE A 14 5.13 22.39 38.47
N VAL A 15 4.00 22.99 38.07
CA VAL A 15 3.47 22.87 36.70
C VAL A 15 4.38 23.58 35.68
N GLY A 16 4.98 24.72 36.06
CA GLY A 16 5.93 25.44 35.20
C GLY A 16 7.26 24.70 34.99
N LEU A 17 7.79 24.05 36.02
CA LEU A 17 9.03 23.24 35.91
C LEU A 17 8.79 21.94 35.15
N SER A 18 7.64 21.28 35.32
CA SER A 18 7.28 20.09 34.54
C SER A 18 7.08 20.41 33.05
N LEU A 19 6.43 21.52 32.73
CA LEU A 19 6.24 21.98 31.34
C LEU A 19 7.58 22.34 30.69
N TRP A 20 8.51 22.96 31.43
CA TRP A 20 9.83 23.30 30.88
C TRP A 20 10.68 22.04 30.64
N SER A 21 10.70 21.09 31.58
CA SER A 21 11.39 19.80 31.39
C SER A 21 10.79 18.96 30.26
N SER A 22 9.47 19.03 30.05
CA SER A 22 8.81 18.39 28.91
C SER A 22 9.18 19.06 27.60
N VAL A 23 9.24 20.40 27.54
CA VAL A 23 9.60 21.14 26.32
C VAL A 23 11.08 20.98 25.96
N GLU A 24 11.99 20.93 26.93
CA GLU A 24 13.41 20.61 26.69
C GLU A 24 13.59 19.14 26.25
N SER A 25 12.81 18.20 26.82
CA SER A 25 12.77 16.80 26.39
C SER A 25 12.22 16.65 24.97
N PHE A 26 11.16 17.38 24.62
CA PHE A 26 10.63 17.43 23.24
C PHE A 26 11.62 18.06 22.26
N ARG A 27 12.42 19.03 22.72
CA ARG A 27 13.45 19.68 21.88
C ARG A 27 14.68 18.79 21.69
N GLN A 28 15.12 18.07 22.72
CA GLN A 28 16.20 17.08 22.61
C GLN A 28 15.78 15.83 21.82
N GLN A 29 14.49 15.46 21.87
CA GLN A 29 13.95 14.32 21.12
C GLN A 29 13.63 14.67 19.66
N ALA A 30 13.38 15.95 19.35
CA ALA A 30 13.37 16.45 17.98
C ALA A 30 14.79 16.52 17.36
N GLU A 31 15.84 16.67 18.18
CA GLU A 31 17.24 16.73 17.73
C GLU A 31 17.91 15.34 17.61
N SER A 32 17.26 14.24 18.03
CA SER A 32 17.81 12.88 17.99
C SER A 32 17.10 11.89 17.05
N THR A 33 16.16 12.36 16.23
CA THR A 33 15.73 11.56 15.08
C THR A 33 16.78 11.76 14.00
N ASN A 34 17.46 10.66 13.65
CA ASN A 34 18.28 10.61 12.46
C ASN A 34 17.30 10.83 11.30
N GLU A 35 17.10 12.07 10.87
CA GLU A 35 16.32 12.39 9.68
C GLU A 35 16.90 11.51 8.57
N GLU A 36 16.18 10.46 8.20
CA GLU A 36 16.40 9.82 6.90
C GLU A 36 16.36 10.96 5.90
N LYS A 37 17.53 11.31 5.34
CA LYS A 37 17.65 12.27 4.23
C LYS A 37 17.05 11.62 2.99
N GLY A 38 15.76 11.34 3.03
CA GLY A 38 15.01 10.81 1.92
C GLY A 38 14.94 11.86 0.82
N LEU A 39 15.02 11.39 -0.41
CA LEU A 39 14.97 12.24 -1.59
C LEU A 39 13.57 12.85 -1.70
N LEU A 40 13.47 14.18 -1.56
CA LEU A 40 12.22 14.92 -1.76
C LEU A 40 11.98 15.14 -3.25
N VAL A 41 10.82 14.69 -3.74
CA VAL A 41 10.45 14.75 -5.15
C VAL A 41 9.19 15.58 -5.33
N ASP A 42 9.24 16.55 -6.24
CA ASP A 42 8.11 17.44 -6.55
C ASP A 42 6.96 16.71 -7.24
N MET A 43 5.74 17.16 -6.94
CA MET A 43 4.52 16.73 -7.59
C MET A 43 4.38 17.35 -8.98
N THR A 44 4.08 16.52 -9.96
CA THR A 44 3.62 16.91 -11.29
C THR A 44 2.11 16.71 -11.39
N LEU A 45 1.38 17.77 -11.73
CA LEU A 45 -0.05 17.69 -12.07
C LEU A 45 -0.23 17.43 -13.56
N VAL A 46 -1.13 16.51 -13.90
CA VAL A 46 -1.44 16.18 -15.31
C VAL A 46 -2.61 17.04 -15.78
N HIS A 47 -2.32 18.07 -16.57
CA HIS A 47 -3.27 19.08 -17.04
C HIS A 47 -3.68 18.92 -18.52
N HIS A 48 -3.45 17.76 -19.13
CA HIS A 48 -3.56 17.63 -20.58
C HIS A 48 -5.02 17.83 -21.08
N PRO A 49 -5.28 18.56 -22.19
CA PRO A 49 -6.63 18.74 -22.72
C PRO A 49 -7.34 17.43 -23.10
N SER A 50 -6.57 16.42 -23.53
CA SER A 50 -7.10 15.06 -23.79
C SER A 50 -7.37 14.24 -22.53
N SER A 51 -6.98 14.73 -21.35
CA SER A 51 -7.23 14.12 -20.04
C SER A 51 -8.22 14.94 -19.19
N MET A 52 -9.03 15.82 -19.81
CA MET A 52 -9.99 16.67 -19.09
C MET A 52 -11.01 15.88 -18.24
N GLU A 53 -11.24 14.60 -18.56
CA GLU A 53 -12.13 13.75 -17.78
C GLU A 53 -11.40 12.81 -16.81
N ALA A 54 -10.07 12.84 -16.76
CA ALA A 54 -9.26 12.16 -15.76
C ALA A 54 -9.07 13.13 -14.59
N VAL A 55 -9.87 12.97 -13.55
CA VAL A 55 -9.89 13.83 -12.36
C VAL A 55 -10.09 13.00 -11.11
N CYS A 56 -9.56 13.47 -9.99
CA CYS A 56 -9.80 12.92 -8.66
C CYS A 56 -11.28 13.02 -8.28
N LEU A 57 -11.68 12.40 -7.16
CA LEU A 57 -13.08 12.42 -6.68
C LEU A 57 -13.73 13.81 -6.68
N ASP A 58 -12.98 14.84 -6.28
CA ASP A 58 -13.45 16.24 -6.18
C ASP A 58 -13.32 17.05 -7.48
N GLY A 59 -12.86 16.42 -8.56
CA GLY A 59 -12.63 17.06 -9.85
C GLY A 59 -11.24 17.70 -10.02
N SER A 60 -10.34 17.59 -9.04
CA SER A 60 -8.96 18.07 -9.19
C SER A 60 -8.16 17.20 -10.18
N PRO A 61 -7.12 17.74 -10.85
CA PRO A 61 -6.32 16.97 -11.80
C PRO A 61 -5.50 15.89 -11.09
N PRO A 62 -5.22 14.74 -11.74
CA PRO A 62 -4.37 13.71 -11.18
C PRO A 62 -2.91 14.16 -11.11
N ALA A 63 -2.13 13.42 -10.31
CA ALA A 63 -0.76 13.78 -10.03
C ALA A 63 0.15 12.56 -9.94
N TYR A 64 1.44 12.79 -10.16
CA TYR A 64 2.49 11.84 -9.86
C TYR A 64 3.78 12.58 -9.46
N HIS A 65 4.72 11.89 -8.83
CA HIS A 65 6.08 12.37 -8.56
C HIS A 65 7.04 11.62 -9.46
N LEU A 66 8.02 12.29 -10.07
CA LEU A 66 9.01 11.66 -10.95
C LEU A 66 10.41 12.11 -10.58
N HIS A 67 11.27 11.14 -10.30
CA HIS A 67 12.69 11.32 -10.19
C HIS A 67 13.40 10.57 -11.32
N TRP A 68 14.31 11.27 -12.01
CA TRP A 68 15.01 10.73 -13.17
C TRP A 68 16.08 9.70 -12.79
N GLY A 69 16.18 8.66 -13.59
CA GLY A 69 17.26 7.68 -13.52
C GLY A 69 18.56 8.21 -14.13
N PHE A 70 19.62 7.44 -13.99
CA PHE A 70 20.94 7.77 -14.53
C PHE A 70 21.71 6.52 -14.94
N GLY A 71 22.80 6.69 -15.70
CA GLY A 71 23.65 5.58 -16.14
C GLY A 71 22.88 4.56 -16.98
N ASP A 72 23.17 3.28 -16.75
CA ASP A 72 22.48 2.14 -17.36
C ASP A 72 21.03 1.97 -16.90
N GLY A 73 20.66 2.54 -15.75
CA GLY A 73 19.29 2.61 -15.25
C GLY A 73 18.41 3.67 -15.95
N GLY A 74 19.00 4.61 -16.70
CA GLY A 74 18.28 5.75 -17.29
C GLY A 74 17.19 5.40 -18.31
N ARG A 75 17.16 4.17 -18.83
CA ARG A 75 16.08 3.64 -19.69
C ARG A 75 15.16 2.64 -18.98
N ASN A 76 15.36 2.40 -17.69
CA ASN A 76 14.50 1.53 -16.90
C ASN A 76 13.54 2.36 -16.07
N TRP A 77 12.34 1.84 -15.81
CA TRP A 77 11.27 2.58 -15.16
C TRP A 77 10.65 1.78 -14.02
N LEU A 78 10.39 2.46 -12.92
CA LEU A 78 9.70 1.96 -11.75
C LEU A 78 8.46 2.82 -11.56
N LEU A 79 7.29 2.21 -11.72
CA LEU A 79 5.99 2.85 -11.56
C LEU A 79 5.33 2.34 -10.27
N GLN A 80 5.47 3.13 -9.20
CA GLN A 80 4.94 2.84 -7.88
C GLN A 80 3.57 3.50 -7.70
N PHE A 81 2.54 2.73 -7.38
CA PHE A 81 1.21 3.26 -7.12
C PHE A 81 1.10 3.65 -5.65
N GLU A 82 0.66 4.85 -5.32
CA GLU A 82 0.19 5.13 -3.98
C GLU A 82 -1.09 4.31 -3.74
N GLY A 83 -1.25 3.79 -2.54
CA GLY A 83 -2.50 3.19 -2.09
C GLY A 83 -3.17 4.06 -1.04
N GLY A 84 -4.42 3.77 -0.68
CA GLY A 84 -5.12 4.63 0.28
C GLY A 84 -6.47 4.18 0.80
N GLY A 85 -6.88 2.97 0.47
CA GLY A 85 -8.16 2.37 0.84
C GLY A 85 -9.24 2.76 -0.12
N TRP A 86 -10.46 2.37 0.18
CA TRP A 86 -11.58 2.56 -0.72
C TRP A 86 -12.76 3.16 0.01
N CYS A 87 -13.73 3.64 -0.75
CA CYS A 87 -15.06 3.93 -0.25
C CYS A 87 -16.06 3.03 -0.98
N SER A 88 -17.01 2.48 -0.23
CA SER A 88 -18.01 1.54 -0.73
C SER A 88 -19.41 2.18 -0.83
N ASP A 89 -19.60 3.38 -0.31
CA ASP A 89 -20.88 4.09 -0.38
C ASP A 89 -20.67 5.60 -0.64
N VAL A 90 -21.73 6.27 -1.07
CA VAL A 90 -21.69 7.69 -1.44
C VAL A 90 -21.25 8.58 -0.27
N SER A 91 -21.66 8.26 0.97
CA SER A 91 -21.32 9.07 2.14
C SER A 91 -19.83 8.98 2.45
N SER A 92 -19.29 7.76 2.52
CA SER A 92 -17.86 7.54 2.75
C SER A 92 -16.99 8.11 1.61
N CYS A 93 -17.45 8.00 0.35
CA CYS A 93 -16.75 8.61 -0.78
C CYS A 93 -16.76 10.14 -0.73
N LEU A 94 -17.88 10.75 -0.33
CA LEU A 94 -18.01 12.20 -0.19
C LEU A 94 -17.09 12.72 0.92
N GLU A 95 -17.01 12.05 2.06
CA GLU A 95 -16.07 12.41 3.12
C GLU A 95 -14.62 12.38 2.61
N ARG A 96 -14.25 11.32 1.89
CA ARG A 96 -12.90 11.15 1.36
C ARG A 96 -12.53 12.13 0.25
N SER A 97 -13.50 12.59 -0.54
CA SER A 97 -13.31 13.65 -1.55
C SER A 97 -12.73 14.94 -0.95
N ARG A 98 -12.97 15.19 0.34
CA ARG A 98 -12.50 16.37 1.09
C ARG A 98 -11.16 16.14 1.81
N THR A 99 -10.42 15.11 1.39
CA THR A 99 -9.14 14.72 1.98
C THR A 99 -8.07 14.51 0.90
N ARG A 100 -6.82 14.27 1.32
CA ARG A 100 -5.72 13.91 0.41
C ARG A 100 -5.97 12.64 -0.41
N ARG A 101 -6.94 11.80 -0.03
CA ARG A 101 -7.30 10.55 -0.73
C ARG A 101 -8.31 10.73 -1.85
N GLY A 102 -8.96 11.89 -1.95
CA GLY A 102 -9.92 12.19 -3.01
C GLY A 102 -9.63 13.49 -3.77
N SER A 103 -8.58 14.23 -3.40
CA SER A 103 -8.21 15.48 -4.06
C SER A 103 -6.72 15.80 -3.95
N THR A 104 -6.13 16.15 -5.09
CA THR A 104 -4.76 16.67 -5.17
C THR A 104 -4.61 18.07 -4.57
N ARG A 105 -5.71 18.73 -4.19
CA ARG A 105 -5.67 20.01 -3.47
C ARG A 105 -5.21 19.86 -2.01
N TYR A 106 -5.42 18.67 -1.42
CA TYR A 106 -5.04 18.37 -0.04
C TYR A 106 -3.78 17.49 0.06
N MET A 107 -3.13 17.17 -1.06
CA MET A 107 -1.89 16.39 -1.06
C MET A 107 -0.66 17.28 -0.83
N SER A 108 0.35 16.74 -0.15
CA SER A 108 1.68 17.36 -0.10
C SER A 108 2.26 17.51 -1.50
N ARG A 109 2.90 18.65 -1.78
CA ARG A 109 3.58 18.88 -3.06
C ARG A 109 4.91 18.14 -3.16
N LEU A 110 5.46 17.73 -2.03
CA LEU A 110 6.69 16.95 -1.93
C LEU A 110 6.37 15.55 -1.42
N GLU A 111 7.03 14.56 -1.99
CA GLU A 111 6.99 13.18 -1.52
C GLU A 111 8.41 12.70 -1.24
N VAL A 112 8.58 11.99 -0.12
CA VAL A 112 9.84 11.34 0.23
C VAL A 112 9.95 10.02 -0.52
N PHE A 113 11.04 9.84 -1.26
CA PHE A 113 11.38 8.58 -1.91
C PHE A 113 12.36 7.79 -1.03
N ALA A 114 11.88 6.65 -0.52
CA ALA A 114 12.61 5.72 0.36
C ALA A 114 12.36 4.27 -0.08
N GLY A 115 13.05 3.30 0.55
CA GLY A 115 12.94 1.88 0.20
C GLY A 115 13.24 1.65 -1.28
N ILE A 116 12.33 0.97 -1.97
CA ILE A 116 12.40 0.68 -3.41
C ILE A 116 12.42 1.92 -4.31
N LEU A 117 12.07 3.11 -3.77
CA LEU A 117 12.15 4.39 -4.47
C LEU A 117 13.43 5.17 -4.14
N SER A 118 14.27 4.69 -3.22
CA SER A 118 15.53 5.35 -2.89
C SER A 118 16.45 5.44 -4.11
N ASN A 119 17.20 6.55 -4.21
CA ASN A 119 18.21 6.79 -5.24
C ASN A 119 19.62 6.35 -4.81
N GLU A 120 19.78 5.78 -3.63
CA GLU A 120 21.06 5.32 -3.10
C GLU A 120 21.20 3.80 -3.26
N ALA A 121 22.32 3.35 -3.84
CA ALA A 121 22.57 1.92 -4.06
C ALA A 121 22.66 1.11 -2.75
N SER A 122 23.09 1.74 -1.65
CA SER A 122 23.11 1.09 -0.33
C SER A 122 21.72 0.84 0.25
N MET A 123 20.70 1.53 -0.25
CA MET A 123 19.30 1.40 0.20
C MET A 123 18.43 0.64 -0.81
N ASN A 124 18.76 0.72 -2.09
CA ASN A 124 17.99 0.16 -3.20
C ASN A 124 18.92 -0.40 -4.30
N PRO A 125 19.66 -1.49 -4.01
CA PRO A 125 20.82 -1.90 -4.80
C PRO A 125 20.54 -2.12 -6.29
N ASP A 126 19.33 -2.55 -6.62
CA ASP A 126 18.94 -2.99 -7.95
C ASP A 126 18.18 -1.94 -8.78
N PHE A 127 17.53 -0.98 -8.12
CA PHE A 127 16.64 0.00 -8.77
C PHE A 127 17.02 1.47 -8.49
N TYR A 128 18.09 1.73 -7.73
CA TYR A 128 18.51 3.08 -7.31
C TYR A 128 18.84 4.06 -8.46
N ASN A 129 19.09 3.57 -9.66
CA ASN A 129 19.41 4.41 -10.81
C ASN A 129 18.33 4.40 -11.92
N TRP A 130 17.16 3.80 -11.65
CA TRP A 130 16.01 3.79 -12.57
C TRP A 130 15.24 5.11 -12.55
N ASN A 131 14.44 5.37 -13.60
CA ASN A 131 13.40 6.39 -13.51
C ASN A 131 12.34 5.92 -12.51
N ARG A 132 12.05 6.72 -11.50
CA ARG A 132 11.14 6.34 -10.41
C ARG A 132 9.94 7.27 -10.39
N VAL A 133 8.76 6.70 -10.49
CA VAL A 133 7.49 7.41 -10.52
C VAL A 133 6.61 6.94 -9.37
N LYS A 134 6.06 7.87 -8.58
CA LYS A 134 4.98 7.58 -7.64
C LYS A 134 3.68 8.18 -8.14
N LEU A 135 2.73 7.34 -8.55
CA LEU A 135 1.39 7.76 -8.98
C LEU A 135 0.55 8.08 -7.74
N ARG A 136 -0.09 9.26 -7.68
CA ARG A 136 -0.88 9.66 -6.52
C ARG A 136 -2.29 9.09 -6.59
N TYR A 137 -2.75 8.56 -5.47
CA TYR A 137 -4.05 7.91 -5.34
C TYR A 137 -5.13 8.92 -5.02
N CYS A 138 -6.16 9.02 -5.87
CA CYS A 138 -7.28 9.92 -5.61
C CYS A 138 -8.64 9.45 -6.16
N ASP A 139 -8.78 8.16 -6.47
CA ASP A 139 -9.93 7.63 -7.22
C ASP A 139 -10.85 6.68 -6.45
N GLU A 140 -10.39 6.13 -5.32
CA GLU A 140 -11.14 5.23 -4.44
C GLU A 140 -11.47 3.82 -4.95
N ALA A 141 -10.88 3.37 -6.07
CA ALA A 141 -11.06 2.02 -6.60
C ALA A 141 -9.77 1.45 -7.23
N SER A 142 -8.60 1.64 -6.61
CA SER A 142 -7.32 1.10 -7.10
C SER A 142 -7.06 1.42 -8.58
N PHE A 143 -7.33 2.67 -9.00
CA PHE A 143 -7.21 3.11 -10.39
C PHE A 143 -8.10 2.32 -11.38
N ALA A 144 -9.23 1.75 -10.95
CA ALA A 144 -10.05 0.88 -11.79
C ALA A 144 -11.49 1.41 -12.02
N GLY A 145 -11.97 2.38 -11.23
CA GLY A 145 -13.29 3.00 -11.43
C GLY A 145 -13.39 3.83 -12.72
N ASP A 146 -14.58 3.87 -13.32
CA ASP A 146 -14.91 4.85 -14.37
C ASP A 146 -16.43 5.12 -14.44
N SER A 147 -16.89 6.00 -13.56
CA SER A 147 -18.27 6.50 -13.51
C SER A 147 -18.33 7.88 -12.83
N ASN A 148 -19.54 8.43 -12.71
CA ASN A 148 -19.80 9.56 -11.83
C ASN A 148 -21.04 9.27 -10.98
N TYR A 149 -21.10 9.87 -9.81
CA TYR A 149 -22.32 10.01 -9.04
C TYR A 149 -22.77 11.47 -9.05
N ASN A 150 -24.02 11.72 -9.46
CA ASN A 150 -24.61 13.05 -9.54
C ASN A 150 -25.65 13.22 -8.42
N GLY A 151 -25.19 13.58 -7.22
CA GLY A 151 -26.05 13.92 -6.08
C GLY A 151 -26.06 15.43 -5.82
N THR A 152 -26.03 15.81 -4.54
CA THR A 152 -25.82 17.21 -4.11
C THR A 152 -24.46 17.75 -4.56
N GLU A 153 -23.45 16.87 -4.53
CA GLU A 153 -22.12 17.10 -5.08
C GLU A 153 -21.84 16.01 -6.12
N ILE A 154 -21.00 16.33 -7.10
CA ILE A 154 -20.56 15.35 -8.11
C ILE A 154 -19.34 14.63 -7.55
N LEU A 155 -19.40 13.30 -7.52
CA LEU A 155 -18.23 12.46 -7.24
C LEU A 155 -17.75 11.83 -8.54
N HIS A 156 -16.45 11.97 -8.81
CA HIS A 156 -15.80 11.49 -10.01
C HIS A 156 -14.99 10.22 -9.73
N PHE A 157 -15.55 9.05 -10.06
CA PHE A 157 -14.84 7.78 -9.93
C PHE A 157 -14.05 7.50 -11.21
N ARG A 158 -12.86 8.09 -11.36
CA ARG A 158 -12.11 8.10 -12.64
C ARG A 158 -10.77 7.38 -12.61
N GLY A 159 -10.60 6.40 -11.71
CA GLY A 159 -9.34 5.67 -11.53
C GLY A 159 -8.71 5.18 -12.83
N LYS A 160 -9.50 4.54 -13.70
CA LYS A 160 -9.02 4.04 -14.99
C LYS A 160 -8.48 5.16 -15.88
N ARG A 161 -9.18 6.29 -15.93
CA ARG A 161 -8.79 7.46 -16.73
C ARG A 161 -7.59 8.17 -16.14
N ILE A 162 -7.48 8.23 -14.81
CA ILE A 162 -6.31 8.79 -14.10
C ILE A 162 -5.05 8.01 -14.48
N TRP A 163 -5.10 6.68 -14.37
CA TRP A 163 -3.98 5.82 -14.77
C TRP A 163 -3.58 6.06 -16.23
N GLU A 164 -4.53 6.04 -17.15
CA GLU A 164 -4.27 6.26 -18.59
C GLU A 164 -3.70 7.65 -18.88
N ALA A 165 -4.20 8.68 -18.21
CA ALA A 165 -3.71 10.04 -18.35
C ALA A 165 -2.25 10.17 -17.89
N ILE A 166 -1.90 9.58 -16.74
CA ILE A 166 -0.53 9.59 -16.24
C ILE A 166 0.39 8.83 -17.19
N ILE A 167 0.01 7.65 -17.66
CA ILE A 167 0.84 6.88 -18.60
C ILE A 167 1.03 7.64 -19.91
N ASN A 168 -0.03 8.21 -20.48
CA ASN A 168 0.07 9.00 -21.71
C ASN A 168 0.98 10.22 -21.58
N ASP A 169 1.07 10.82 -20.39
CA ASP A 169 1.97 11.92 -20.09
C ASP A 169 3.43 11.45 -19.88
N LEU A 170 3.65 10.23 -19.38
CA LEU A 170 4.98 9.63 -19.22
C LEU A 170 5.57 9.04 -20.50
N LEU A 171 4.74 8.55 -21.43
CA LEU A 171 5.18 7.98 -22.71
C LEU A 171 6.15 8.91 -23.48
N PRO A 172 5.80 10.17 -23.81
CA PRO A 172 6.69 11.08 -24.52
C PRO A 172 7.89 11.54 -23.67
N LYS A 173 7.84 11.36 -22.35
CA LYS A 173 8.93 11.65 -21.41
C LYS A 173 10.01 10.57 -21.38
N GLY A 174 9.82 9.48 -22.14
CA GLY A 174 10.81 8.42 -22.33
C GLY A 174 10.33 7.03 -21.96
N LEU A 175 9.15 6.89 -21.33
CA LEU A 175 8.60 5.58 -20.98
C LEU A 175 8.35 4.71 -22.22
N ILE A 176 8.03 5.32 -23.37
CA ILE A 176 7.87 4.58 -24.65
C ILE A 176 9.18 3.92 -25.14
N HIS A 177 10.33 4.38 -24.65
CA HIS A 177 11.65 3.85 -24.99
C HIS A 177 12.25 3.00 -23.86
N ALA A 178 11.44 2.60 -22.89
CA ALA A 178 11.91 1.83 -21.75
C ALA A 178 12.46 0.46 -22.18
N GLU A 179 13.59 0.06 -21.59
CA GLU A 179 14.09 -1.31 -21.72
C GLU A 179 13.40 -2.24 -20.73
N LYS A 180 13.25 -1.79 -19.49
CA LYS A 180 12.69 -2.55 -18.39
C LYS A 180 11.70 -1.70 -17.62
N VAL A 181 10.56 -2.26 -17.24
CA VAL A 181 9.53 -1.59 -16.44
C VAL A 181 9.06 -2.50 -15.32
N ARG A 182 9.15 -2.00 -14.09
CA ARG A 182 8.50 -2.59 -12.91
C ARG A 182 7.25 -1.80 -12.56
N LEU A 183 6.09 -2.47 -12.50
CA LEU A 183 4.80 -1.85 -12.13
C LEU A 183 4.31 -2.37 -10.79
N ALA A 184 3.91 -1.48 -9.87
CA ALA A 184 3.57 -1.85 -8.49
C ALA A 184 2.08 -2.21 -8.26
N THR A 185 1.46 -3.02 -9.11
CA THR A 185 0.04 -3.44 -9.01
C THR A 185 -0.26 -4.69 -9.86
N PHE A 186 -1.28 -5.46 -9.49
CA PHE A 186 -1.88 -6.50 -10.34
C PHE A 186 -2.81 -5.90 -11.40
N LEU A 187 -3.68 -4.98 -10.98
CA LEU A 187 -4.57 -4.25 -11.87
C LEU A 187 -3.71 -3.39 -12.83
N HIS A 188 -3.97 -3.44 -14.14
CA HIS A 188 -3.21 -2.76 -15.20
C HIS A 188 -1.88 -3.39 -15.64
N CYS A 189 -1.43 -4.49 -15.03
CA CYS A 189 -0.17 -5.15 -15.40
C CYS A 189 -0.11 -5.53 -16.89
N ASP A 190 -1.10 -6.31 -17.36
CA ASP A 190 -1.21 -6.69 -18.78
C ASP A 190 -1.44 -5.49 -19.70
N ALA A 191 -2.17 -4.47 -19.23
CA ALA A 191 -2.49 -3.29 -20.03
C ALA A 191 -1.24 -2.46 -20.33
N LEU A 192 -0.34 -2.29 -19.36
CA LEU A 192 0.91 -1.56 -19.57
C LEU A 192 1.80 -2.26 -20.60
N SER A 193 1.90 -3.58 -20.54
CA SER A 193 2.69 -4.35 -21.51
C SER A 193 2.15 -4.22 -22.94
N GLN A 194 0.83 -4.06 -23.11
CA GLN A 194 0.21 -3.83 -24.43
C GLN A 194 0.48 -2.43 -25.00
N ILE A 195 0.73 -1.44 -24.13
CA ILE A 195 1.04 -0.06 -24.53
C ILE A 195 2.50 0.08 -24.97
N LEU A 196 3.41 -0.64 -24.31
CA LEU A 196 4.85 -0.54 -24.53
C LEU A 196 5.32 -1.40 -25.73
N PRO A 197 6.49 -1.09 -26.31
CA PRO A 197 7.08 -1.94 -27.34
C PRO A 197 7.27 -3.38 -26.86
N LYS A 198 7.10 -4.35 -27.75
CA LYS A 198 7.32 -5.78 -27.44
C LYS A 198 8.75 -6.11 -26.98
N THR A 199 9.71 -5.22 -27.23
CA THR A 199 11.10 -5.33 -26.79
C THR A 199 11.30 -4.93 -25.33
N THR A 200 10.32 -4.24 -24.72
CA THR A 200 10.37 -3.81 -23.33
C THR A 200 10.03 -4.97 -22.41
N ILE A 201 10.89 -5.23 -21.43
CA ILE A 201 10.65 -6.22 -20.38
C ILE A 201 9.76 -5.58 -19.33
N VAL A 202 8.51 -6.05 -19.21
CA VAL A 202 7.58 -5.61 -18.17
C VAL A 202 7.43 -6.72 -17.14
N LYS A 203 7.58 -6.38 -15.86
CA LYS A 203 7.21 -7.26 -14.74
C LYS A 203 6.44 -6.47 -13.69
N CYS A 204 5.55 -7.12 -12.96
CA CYS A 204 4.69 -6.45 -11.97
C CYS A 204 4.94 -6.95 -10.56
N MET A 205 4.69 -6.14 -9.55
CA MET A 205 4.86 -6.53 -8.17
C MET A 205 3.75 -5.90 -7.35
N SER A 206 2.98 -6.69 -6.63
CA SER A 206 2.03 -6.15 -5.66
C SER A 206 2.63 -6.23 -4.27
N ASP A 207 2.60 -5.12 -3.54
CA ASP A 207 3.05 -5.01 -2.15
C ASP A 207 1.83 -4.75 -1.28
N ALA A 208 1.57 -5.68 -0.35
CA ALA A 208 0.41 -5.70 0.55
C ALA A 208 -0.94 -5.57 -0.17
N GLY A 209 -1.00 -6.08 -1.40
CA GLY A 209 -2.18 -6.02 -2.24
C GLY A 209 -2.88 -7.35 -2.44
N PHE A 210 -2.44 -8.44 -1.79
CA PHE A 210 -3.06 -9.76 -1.90
C PHE A 210 -4.16 -9.96 -0.84
N PHE A 211 -5.30 -9.28 -1.03
CA PHE A 211 -6.46 -9.41 -0.13
C PHE A 211 -7.20 -10.73 -0.34
N LEU A 212 -7.51 -11.41 0.77
CA LEU A 212 -8.36 -12.61 0.75
C LEU A 212 -9.86 -12.31 0.83
N ASP A 213 -10.66 -13.05 0.09
CA ASP A 213 -12.12 -13.10 0.20
C ASP A 213 -12.50 -14.17 1.24
N VAL A 214 -12.42 -13.80 2.51
CA VAL A 214 -12.71 -14.67 3.66
C VAL A 214 -13.75 -14.04 4.58
N LYS A 215 -14.44 -14.89 5.35
CA LYS A 215 -15.34 -14.44 6.41
C LYS A 215 -14.55 -13.76 7.53
N ASP A 216 -15.16 -12.76 8.15
CA ASP A 216 -14.63 -12.18 9.38
C ASP A 216 -14.79 -13.13 10.59
N VAL A 217 -14.25 -12.75 11.75
CA VAL A 217 -14.31 -13.56 12.97
C VAL A 217 -15.71 -13.81 13.52
N SER A 218 -16.73 -13.12 13.00
CA SER A 218 -18.15 -13.36 13.31
C SER A 218 -18.88 -14.19 12.25
N GLY A 219 -18.20 -14.57 11.17
CA GLY A 219 -18.74 -15.39 10.08
C GLY A 219 -19.41 -14.58 8.95
N ASN A 220 -19.23 -13.25 8.90
CA ASN A 220 -19.86 -12.38 7.90
C ASN A 220 -18.96 -12.14 6.67
N ASP A 221 -19.57 -11.90 5.50
CA ASP A 221 -18.90 -11.55 4.22
C ASP A 221 -18.48 -10.07 4.17
N THR A 222 -17.74 -9.61 5.18
CA THR A 222 -17.46 -8.17 5.35
C THR A 222 -16.71 -7.60 4.14
N ILE A 223 -15.63 -8.23 3.69
CA ILE A 223 -14.84 -7.72 2.55
C ILE A 223 -15.52 -7.98 1.21
N SER A 224 -16.19 -9.12 1.04
CA SER A 224 -16.92 -9.43 -0.20
C SER A 224 -18.01 -8.40 -0.45
N SER A 225 -18.82 -8.10 0.58
CA SER A 225 -19.86 -7.07 0.52
C SER A 225 -19.27 -5.68 0.27
N PHE A 226 -18.12 -5.39 0.89
CA PHE A 226 -17.44 -4.11 0.71
C PHE A 226 -16.92 -3.95 -0.74
N PHE A 227 -16.26 -4.96 -1.31
CA PHE A 227 -15.78 -4.93 -2.70
C PHE A 227 -16.91 -5.00 -3.72
N GLU A 228 -17.99 -5.71 -3.45
CA GLU A 228 -19.20 -5.65 -4.28
C GLU A 228 -19.73 -4.22 -4.41
N ASN A 229 -19.79 -3.52 -3.29
CA ASN A 229 -20.22 -2.12 -3.25
C ASN A 229 -19.23 -1.19 -3.97
N VAL A 230 -17.91 -1.34 -3.79
CA VAL A 230 -16.89 -0.58 -4.55
C VAL A 230 -17.07 -0.79 -6.05
N VAL A 231 -17.15 -2.06 -6.48
CA VAL A 231 -17.21 -2.42 -7.91
C VAL A 231 -18.49 -1.92 -8.56
N SER A 232 -19.63 -2.04 -7.87
CA SER A 232 -20.94 -1.64 -8.38
C SER A 232 -21.15 -0.12 -8.41
N LEU A 233 -20.72 0.59 -7.35
CA LEU A 233 -20.83 2.05 -7.22
C LEU A 233 -19.96 2.75 -8.26
N GLN A 234 -18.71 2.30 -8.38
CA GLN A 234 -17.68 2.99 -9.18
C GLN A 234 -17.58 2.45 -10.62
N LYS A 235 -18.39 1.44 -10.98
CA LYS A 235 -18.43 0.75 -12.28
C LYS A 235 -17.07 0.20 -12.70
N VAL A 236 -16.41 -0.47 -11.76
CA VAL A 236 -15.07 -1.07 -11.95
C VAL A 236 -15.12 -2.25 -12.92
N GLU A 237 -16.23 -2.99 -12.97
CA GLU A 237 -16.41 -4.23 -13.74
C GLU A 237 -15.84 -4.17 -15.17
N LYS A 238 -16.14 -3.10 -15.91
CA LYS A 238 -15.71 -2.94 -17.31
C LYS A 238 -14.18 -2.85 -17.51
N ASN A 239 -13.44 -2.60 -16.43
CA ASN A 239 -11.99 -2.43 -16.40
C ASN A 239 -11.27 -3.64 -15.78
N LEU A 240 -11.99 -4.66 -15.32
CA LEU A 240 -11.41 -5.89 -14.78
C LEU A 240 -10.95 -6.84 -15.89
N ASN A 241 -10.16 -7.85 -15.51
CA ASN A 241 -9.66 -8.84 -16.46
C ASN A 241 -10.82 -9.62 -17.09
N LYS A 242 -10.95 -9.53 -18.41
CA LYS A 242 -12.04 -10.17 -19.16
C LYS A 242 -12.08 -11.68 -19.00
N ALA A 243 -10.93 -12.34 -18.88
CA ALA A 243 -10.88 -13.79 -18.70
C ALA A 243 -11.37 -14.18 -17.29
N CYS A 244 -10.98 -13.42 -16.26
CA CYS A 244 -11.55 -13.58 -14.93
C CYS A 244 -13.08 -13.38 -14.95
N MET A 245 -13.54 -12.29 -15.56
CA MET A 245 -14.96 -11.95 -15.65
C MET A 245 -15.81 -13.01 -16.37
N VAL A 246 -15.22 -13.82 -17.26
CA VAL A 246 -15.90 -14.95 -17.92
C VAL A 246 -15.97 -16.18 -17.01
N SER A 247 -14.96 -16.39 -16.17
CA SER A 247 -14.85 -17.55 -15.28
C SER A 247 -15.60 -17.40 -13.96
N HIS A 248 -15.93 -16.18 -13.56
CA HIS A 248 -16.58 -15.87 -12.28
C HIS A 248 -17.94 -15.21 -12.50
N VAL A 249 -18.94 -15.63 -11.72
CA VAL A 249 -20.32 -15.15 -11.84
C VAL A 249 -20.48 -13.74 -11.25
N LEU A 250 -19.77 -13.47 -10.15
CA LEU A 250 -19.88 -12.22 -9.42
C LEU A 250 -18.72 -11.29 -9.82
N PRO A 251 -18.97 -10.13 -10.46
CA PRO A 251 -17.92 -9.24 -10.95
C PRO A 251 -16.88 -8.83 -9.91
N TYR A 252 -17.31 -8.65 -8.66
CA TYR A 252 -16.42 -8.20 -7.59
C TYR A 252 -15.34 -9.23 -7.23
N GLN A 253 -15.56 -10.52 -7.53
CA GLN A 253 -14.54 -11.54 -7.35
C GLN A 253 -13.29 -11.18 -8.15
N CYS A 254 -13.45 -10.70 -9.38
CA CYS A 254 -12.32 -10.29 -10.21
C CYS A 254 -11.65 -8.98 -9.79
N PHE A 255 -12.18 -8.29 -8.77
CA PHE A 255 -11.45 -7.25 -8.08
C PHE A 255 -10.47 -7.86 -7.07
N PHE A 256 -10.78 -8.99 -6.42
CA PHE A 256 -9.82 -9.65 -5.54
C PHE A 256 -8.66 -10.28 -6.31
N PRO A 257 -7.42 -10.15 -5.79
CA PRO A 257 -6.23 -10.79 -6.35
C PRO A 257 -6.36 -12.31 -6.43
N GLN A 258 -6.95 -12.96 -5.42
CA GLN A 258 -7.08 -14.41 -5.37
C GLN A 258 -7.82 -15.00 -6.59
N TYR A 259 -8.71 -14.23 -7.23
CA TYR A 259 -9.44 -14.65 -8.44
C TYR A 259 -8.85 -14.03 -9.70
N ASN A 260 -8.31 -12.81 -9.64
CA ASN A 260 -7.80 -12.09 -10.81
C ASN A 260 -6.40 -12.55 -11.24
N VAL A 261 -5.51 -12.80 -10.28
CA VAL A 261 -4.09 -13.12 -10.51
C VAL A 261 -3.89 -14.31 -11.46
N PRO A 262 -4.68 -15.41 -11.40
CA PRO A 262 -4.57 -16.51 -12.36
C PRO A 262 -4.70 -16.14 -13.84
N TYR A 263 -5.26 -14.96 -14.14
CA TYR A 263 -5.51 -14.49 -15.51
C TYR A 263 -4.53 -13.42 -15.97
N ILE A 264 -3.55 -13.03 -15.14
CA ILE A 264 -2.48 -12.09 -15.51
C ILE A 264 -1.44 -12.84 -16.34
N LYS A 265 -1.04 -12.27 -17.48
CA LYS A 265 -0.11 -12.91 -18.42
C LYS A 265 1.34 -12.49 -18.19
N ILE A 266 1.53 -11.29 -17.67
CA ILE A 266 2.85 -10.72 -17.42
C ILE A 266 3.41 -11.27 -16.11
N PRO A 267 4.70 -11.61 -16.03
CA PRO A 267 5.32 -12.08 -14.80
C PRO A 267 5.09 -11.12 -13.65
N PHE A 268 4.68 -11.67 -12.51
CA PHE A 268 4.46 -10.87 -11.30
C PHE A 268 5.09 -11.46 -10.04
N PHE A 269 5.30 -10.59 -9.07
CA PHE A 269 5.79 -10.89 -7.74
C PHE A 269 4.76 -10.51 -6.67
N ILE A 270 4.57 -11.38 -5.68
CA ILE A 270 3.68 -11.14 -4.54
C ILE A 270 4.53 -10.84 -3.32
N LEU A 271 4.50 -9.59 -2.86
CA LEU A 271 5.05 -9.18 -1.58
C LEU A 271 3.87 -8.93 -0.63
N ASN A 272 3.70 -9.73 0.40
CA ASN A 272 2.56 -9.58 1.29
C ASN A 272 2.85 -10.22 2.64
N SER A 273 2.47 -9.57 3.73
CA SER A 273 2.49 -10.23 5.04
C SER A 273 1.39 -11.30 5.10
N ALA A 274 1.69 -12.43 5.73
CA ALA A 274 0.72 -13.46 6.12
C ALA A 274 -0.31 -12.97 7.13
N TYR A 275 0.01 -11.88 7.84
CA TYR A 275 -0.78 -11.24 8.88
C TYR A 275 -0.94 -9.75 8.58
N ASP A 276 -1.27 -9.41 7.33
CA ASP A 276 -1.45 -8.02 6.89
C ASP A 276 -2.35 -7.25 7.86
N VAL A 277 -1.81 -6.18 8.47
CA VAL A 277 -2.50 -5.50 9.58
C VAL A 277 -3.74 -4.77 9.11
N TYR A 278 -3.80 -4.34 7.85
CA TYR A 278 -5.02 -3.72 7.34
C TYR A 278 -6.12 -4.77 7.21
N GLN A 279 -5.83 -5.90 6.58
CA GLN A 279 -6.79 -6.99 6.48
C GLN A 279 -7.18 -7.52 7.87
N PHE A 280 -6.23 -7.67 8.79
CA PHE A 280 -6.54 -8.09 10.15
C PHE A 280 -7.45 -7.07 10.87
N HIS A 281 -7.08 -5.79 10.90
CA HIS A 281 -7.75 -4.79 11.75
C HIS A 281 -9.08 -4.31 11.18
N HIS A 282 -9.21 -4.20 9.86
CA HIS A 282 -10.35 -3.55 9.21
C HIS A 282 -11.28 -4.50 8.47
N ILE A 283 -10.84 -5.74 8.20
CA ILE A 283 -11.59 -6.70 7.38
C ILE A 283 -11.91 -7.98 8.14
N PHE A 284 -10.90 -8.60 8.75
CA PHE A 284 -11.06 -9.89 9.43
C PHE A 284 -11.61 -9.71 10.84
N VAL A 285 -11.23 -8.63 11.52
CA VAL A 285 -11.78 -8.23 12.82
C VAL A 285 -12.22 -6.78 12.80
N PRO A 286 -13.22 -6.38 12.00
CA PRO A 286 -13.71 -5.01 12.01
C PRO A 286 -14.40 -4.69 13.35
N PRO A 287 -14.58 -3.40 13.72
CA PRO A 287 -15.30 -3.02 14.93
C PRO A 287 -16.72 -3.63 15.04
N SER A 288 -17.40 -3.84 13.92
CA SER A 288 -18.72 -4.48 13.86
C SER A 288 -18.73 -5.92 14.34
N SER A 289 -17.60 -6.63 14.23
CA SER A 289 -17.46 -8.06 14.52
C SER A 289 -16.75 -8.31 15.85
N ASP A 290 -16.31 -7.24 16.54
CA ASP A 290 -15.77 -7.25 17.90
C ASP A 290 -16.37 -6.13 18.78
N PRO A 291 -17.69 -6.12 19.00
CA PRO A 291 -18.36 -5.04 19.74
C PRO A 291 -17.96 -4.95 21.22
N GLN A 292 -17.42 -6.04 21.78
CA GLN A 292 -16.94 -6.11 23.16
C GLN A 292 -15.44 -5.79 23.28
N GLY A 293 -14.72 -5.63 22.16
CA GLY A 293 -13.32 -5.25 22.14
C GLY A 293 -12.35 -6.35 22.59
N PHE A 294 -12.70 -7.62 22.41
CA PHE A 294 -11.86 -8.76 22.78
C PHE A 294 -10.52 -8.76 22.04
N TRP A 295 -10.47 -8.21 20.84
CA TRP A 295 -9.27 -8.13 20.01
C TRP A 295 -8.48 -6.83 20.18
N ASN A 296 -8.97 -5.86 20.94
CA ASN A 296 -8.32 -4.55 21.07
C ASN A 296 -6.87 -4.65 21.58
N LEU A 297 -6.64 -5.49 22.60
CA LEU A 297 -5.29 -5.70 23.13
C LEU A 297 -4.38 -6.37 22.09
N CYS A 298 -4.87 -7.41 21.41
CA CYS A 298 -4.13 -8.15 20.39
C CYS A 298 -3.78 -7.28 19.16
N LYS A 299 -4.68 -6.36 18.75
CA LYS A 299 -4.42 -5.41 17.66
C LYS A 299 -3.44 -4.30 18.04
N ALA A 300 -3.46 -3.87 19.29
CA ALA A 300 -2.55 -2.85 19.79
C ALA A 300 -1.15 -3.42 20.04
N ASP A 301 -1.08 -4.66 20.51
CA ASP A 301 0.15 -5.38 20.81
C ASP A 301 -0.06 -6.87 20.51
N THR A 302 0.61 -7.36 19.47
CA THR A 302 0.48 -8.75 19.00
C THR A 302 1.10 -9.77 19.96
N THR A 303 1.90 -9.31 20.93
CA THR A 303 2.40 -10.16 22.04
C THR A 303 1.33 -10.38 23.12
N ALA A 304 0.31 -9.52 23.18
CA ALA A 304 -0.81 -9.61 24.12
C ALA A 304 -1.96 -10.50 23.61
N CYS A 305 -1.86 -11.06 22.40
CA CYS A 305 -2.85 -11.98 21.87
C CYS A 305 -2.93 -13.27 22.70
N THR A 306 -4.15 -13.70 23.03
CA THR A 306 -4.37 -15.00 23.68
C THR A 306 -4.05 -16.16 22.72
N SER A 307 -3.78 -17.35 23.25
CA SER A 307 -3.54 -18.54 22.43
C SER A 307 -4.69 -18.85 21.46
N SER A 308 -5.94 -18.52 21.83
CA SER A 308 -7.10 -18.66 20.94
C SER A 308 -7.05 -17.67 19.78
N GLN A 309 -6.68 -16.41 20.03
CA GLN A 309 -6.55 -15.39 18.99
C GLN A 309 -5.41 -15.74 18.03
N ILE A 310 -4.28 -16.21 18.56
CA ILE A 310 -3.16 -16.71 17.75
C ILE A 310 -3.60 -17.87 16.85
N SER A 311 -4.34 -18.85 17.39
CA SER A 311 -4.85 -19.97 16.59
C SER A 311 -5.74 -19.51 15.41
N ILE A 312 -6.60 -18.52 15.66
CA ILE A 312 -7.47 -17.92 14.63
C ILE A 312 -6.62 -17.19 13.58
N LEU A 313 -5.62 -16.41 13.99
CA LEU A 313 -4.71 -15.73 13.06
C LEU A 313 -3.88 -16.73 12.23
N GLN A 314 -3.42 -17.82 12.85
CA GLN A 314 -2.73 -18.88 12.13
C GLN A 314 -3.64 -19.58 11.10
N SER A 315 -4.92 -19.74 11.41
CA SER A 315 -5.92 -20.24 10.46
C SER A 315 -6.13 -19.26 9.31
N PHE A 316 -6.19 -17.95 9.58
CA PHE A 316 -6.21 -16.92 8.54
C PHE A 316 -4.97 -16.98 7.63
N ARG A 317 -3.78 -17.18 8.19
CA ARG A 317 -2.56 -17.43 7.40
C ARG A 317 -2.69 -18.68 6.51
N LEU A 318 -3.30 -19.77 6.99
CA LEU A 318 -3.50 -20.97 6.18
C LEU A 318 -4.45 -20.72 4.99
N GLU A 319 -5.48 -19.88 5.15
CA GLU A 319 -6.31 -19.43 4.03
C GLU A 319 -5.48 -18.68 2.99
N MET A 320 -4.55 -17.81 3.42
CA MET A 320 -3.63 -17.13 2.52
C MET A 320 -2.77 -18.10 1.73
N LEU A 321 -2.14 -19.06 2.42
CA LEU A 321 -1.28 -20.04 1.78
C LEU A 321 -2.07 -20.93 0.81
N SER A 322 -3.28 -21.33 1.17
CA SER A 322 -4.15 -22.10 0.27
C SER A 322 -4.48 -21.30 -1.00
N ALA A 323 -4.81 -20.01 -0.86
CA ALA A 323 -5.04 -19.13 -2.02
C ALA A 323 -3.78 -19.02 -2.90
N LEU A 324 -2.59 -18.90 -2.31
CA LEU A 324 -1.33 -18.82 -3.04
C LEU A 324 -0.93 -20.15 -3.71
N GLU A 325 -1.23 -21.30 -3.10
CA GLU A 325 -0.99 -22.62 -3.70
C GLU A 325 -1.77 -22.79 -5.01
N THR A 326 -2.99 -22.25 -5.09
CA THR A 326 -3.75 -22.27 -6.35
C THR A 326 -3.10 -21.47 -7.48
N LEU A 327 -2.12 -20.62 -7.16
CA LEU A 327 -1.35 -19.86 -8.13
C LEU A 327 -0.13 -20.62 -8.65
N GLU A 328 0.18 -21.81 -8.14
CA GLU A 328 1.27 -22.65 -8.65
C GLU A 328 0.98 -23.08 -10.10
N GLY A 329 1.66 -22.41 -11.04
CA GLY A 329 1.47 -22.59 -12.49
C GLY A 329 0.80 -21.41 -13.21
N SER A 330 0.37 -20.38 -12.48
CA SER A 330 -0.39 -19.23 -13.01
C SER A 330 0.45 -18.01 -13.46
N GLY A 331 1.74 -18.19 -13.75
CA GLY A 331 2.64 -17.07 -14.11
C GLY A 331 3.20 -16.28 -12.90
N ALA A 332 2.85 -16.67 -11.67
CA ALA A 332 3.54 -16.23 -10.46
C ALA A 332 4.99 -16.74 -10.47
N GLU A 333 5.92 -15.86 -10.84
CA GLU A 333 7.35 -16.19 -10.93
C GLU A 333 8.10 -15.96 -9.61
N GLY A 334 7.50 -15.22 -8.66
CA GLY A 334 8.06 -15.06 -7.32
C GLY A 334 7.07 -14.56 -6.26
N MET A 335 7.42 -14.79 -4.99
CA MET A 335 6.69 -14.30 -3.83
C MET A 335 7.62 -14.17 -2.61
N PHE A 336 7.27 -13.26 -1.71
CA PHE A 336 7.86 -13.09 -0.39
C PHE A 336 6.73 -12.86 0.61
N ILE A 337 6.45 -13.88 1.41
CA ILE A 337 5.35 -13.92 2.38
C ILE A 337 5.93 -14.04 3.78
N ASP A 338 6.14 -12.90 4.44
CA ASP A 338 6.63 -12.85 5.82
C ASP A 338 5.50 -13.03 6.84
N SER A 339 5.86 -13.35 8.08
CA SER A 339 4.91 -13.45 9.19
C SER A 339 4.89 -12.22 10.09
N CYS A 340 5.31 -11.05 9.59
CA CYS A 340 5.34 -9.81 10.35
C CYS A 340 3.98 -9.13 10.33
N PHE A 341 3.54 -8.56 11.45
CA PHE A 341 2.32 -7.76 11.47
C PHE A 341 2.60 -6.37 10.89
N THR A 342 2.54 -6.27 9.57
CA THR A 342 2.83 -5.06 8.80
C THR A 342 1.84 -4.86 7.66
N HIS A 343 1.83 -3.68 7.07
CA HIS A 343 1.07 -3.36 5.86
C HIS A 343 1.91 -2.42 5.00
N CYS A 344 2.17 -2.85 3.76
CA CYS A 344 3.19 -2.31 2.85
C CYS A 344 4.62 -2.36 3.39
N GLN A 345 5.55 -2.75 2.52
CA GLN A 345 6.90 -3.07 2.95
C GLN A 345 7.98 -2.49 2.02
N SER A 346 7.67 -2.29 0.74
CA SER A 346 8.64 -1.87 -0.26
C SER A 346 9.05 -0.41 -0.17
N GLU A 347 8.22 0.47 0.40
CA GLU A 347 8.50 1.91 0.52
C GLU A 347 9.11 2.30 1.87
N LEU A 348 9.26 1.35 2.80
CA LEU A 348 9.84 1.57 4.13
C LEU A 348 11.24 0.98 4.16
N GLN A 349 12.26 1.80 4.42
CA GLN A 349 13.64 1.33 4.38
C GLN A 349 13.92 0.22 5.41
N ASP A 350 13.32 0.35 6.60
CA ASP A 350 13.41 -0.63 7.69
C ASP A 350 12.83 -2.00 7.34
N MET A 351 11.93 -2.07 6.36
CA MET A 351 11.36 -3.32 5.86
C MET A 351 12.06 -3.80 4.60
N TRP A 352 12.48 -2.87 3.73
CA TRP A 352 12.99 -3.15 2.41
C TRP A 352 14.40 -3.73 2.40
N TYR A 353 15.38 -3.02 3.01
CA TYR A 353 16.80 -3.36 2.86
C TYR A 353 17.72 -2.86 3.99
N SER A 354 17.20 -2.47 5.16
CA SER A 354 18.04 -2.16 6.31
C SER A 354 18.77 -3.41 6.86
N GLU A 355 19.78 -3.24 7.71
CA GLU A 355 20.44 -4.35 8.41
C GLU A 355 19.44 -5.18 9.23
N ASP A 356 18.48 -4.49 9.85
CA ASP A 356 17.44 -5.04 10.73
C ASP A 356 16.15 -5.44 9.99
N SER A 357 16.14 -5.36 8.65
CA SER A 357 14.95 -5.68 7.86
C SER A 357 14.54 -7.15 7.99
N PRO A 358 13.24 -7.47 7.81
CA PRO A 358 12.80 -8.86 7.86
C PRO A 358 13.49 -9.74 6.81
N ARG A 359 13.89 -10.93 7.24
CA ARG A 359 14.62 -11.89 6.40
C ARG A 359 14.03 -13.28 6.50
N ILE A 360 13.65 -13.85 5.35
CA ILE A 360 13.29 -15.26 5.23
C ILE A 360 14.47 -15.99 4.61
N ASN A 361 14.95 -17.06 5.23
CA ASN A 361 16.14 -17.78 4.77
C ASN A 361 17.35 -16.86 4.50
N ASN A 362 17.57 -15.89 5.39
CA ASN A 362 18.61 -14.85 5.32
C ASN A 362 18.50 -13.89 4.13
N MET A 363 17.35 -13.84 3.45
CA MET A 363 17.09 -12.97 2.31
C MET A 363 16.15 -11.83 2.70
N SER A 364 16.58 -10.59 2.47
CA SER A 364 15.73 -9.41 2.59
C SER A 364 14.72 -9.30 1.44
N ILE A 365 13.71 -8.46 1.62
CA ILE A 365 12.72 -8.17 0.59
C ILE A 365 13.39 -7.63 -0.69
N ALA A 366 14.34 -6.70 -0.56
CA ALA A 366 15.03 -6.13 -1.71
C ALA A 366 15.83 -7.18 -2.51
N GLU A 367 16.53 -8.08 -1.81
CA GLU A 367 17.25 -9.18 -2.44
C GLU A 367 16.30 -10.13 -3.18
N ALA A 368 15.17 -10.47 -2.55
CA ALA A 368 14.17 -11.35 -3.14
C ALA A 368 13.58 -10.77 -4.44
N VAL A 369 13.14 -9.50 -4.38
CA VAL A 369 12.56 -8.81 -5.53
C VAL A 369 13.61 -8.58 -6.62
N GLY A 370 14.84 -8.21 -6.26
CA GLY A 370 15.94 -8.02 -7.21
C GLY A 370 16.29 -9.33 -7.92
N ASP A 371 16.45 -10.41 -7.17
CA ASP A 371 16.79 -11.72 -7.73
C ASP A 371 15.70 -12.23 -8.68
N TRP A 372 14.43 -12.10 -8.29
CA TRP A 372 13.29 -12.42 -9.15
C TRP A 372 13.28 -11.57 -10.42
N TYR A 373 13.40 -10.24 -10.27
CA TYR A 373 13.22 -9.31 -11.37
C TYR A 373 14.26 -9.58 -12.46
N PHE A 374 15.52 -9.75 -12.08
CA PHE A 374 16.63 -9.99 -12.99
C PHE A 374 16.84 -11.47 -13.34
N GLY A 375 16.03 -12.39 -12.81
CA GLY A 375 16.13 -13.82 -13.10
C GLY A 375 17.40 -14.46 -12.56
N ARG A 376 17.92 -13.95 -11.43
CA ARG A 376 19.11 -14.51 -10.75
C ARG A 376 18.80 -15.83 -10.04
N ARG A 377 17.59 -15.96 -9.47
CA ARG A 377 17.05 -17.20 -8.91
C ARG A 377 15.53 -17.18 -8.82
N ILE A 378 14.94 -18.36 -8.68
CA ILE A 378 13.54 -18.52 -8.25
C ILE A 378 13.43 -18.05 -6.80
N THR A 379 12.43 -17.22 -6.52
CA THR A 379 12.28 -16.53 -5.24
C THR A 379 10.85 -16.73 -4.77
N LYS A 380 10.63 -17.77 -3.99
CA LYS A 380 9.35 -18.13 -3.38
C LYS A 380 9.58 -18.35 -1.90
N GLU A 381 9.68 -17.24 -1.18
CA GLU A 381 9.96 -17.24 0.25
C GLU A 381 8.65 -17.15 1.01
N ILE A 382 8.39 -18.12 1.88
CA ILE A 382 7.22 -18.15 2.76
C ILE A 382 7.73 -18.43 4.16
N ASP A 383 7.51 -17.48 5.05
CA ASP A 383 7.90 -17.57 6.45
C ASP A 383 6.97 -18.51 7.22
N CYS A 384 7.42 -19.01 8.35
CA CYS A 384 6.63 -19.91 9.20
C CYS A 384 5.70 -19.13 10.15
N PRO A 385 4.69 -19.76 10.77
CA PRO A 385 3.60 -19.04 11.44
C PRO A 385 4.05 -18.31 12.71
N TYR A 386 3.50 -17.11 12.94
CA TYR A 386 3.70 -16.36 14.18
C TYR A 386 3.11 -17.10 15.40
N PRO A 387 3.74 -17.09 16.59
CA PRO A 387 5.01 -16.45 16.89
C PRO A 387 6.20 -17.28 16.38
N TYR A 388 6.97 -16.71 15.46
CA TYR A 388 8.24 -17.24 15.05
C TYR A 388 9.30 -16.17 15.23
N HIS A 389 10.38 -16.53 15.91
CA HIS A 389 11.26 -15.53 16.48
C HIS A 389 12.14 -14.88 15.39
N GLU A 390 12.49 -15.55 14.30
CA GLU A 390 13.67 -15.16 13.50
C GLU A 390 13.42 -14.04 12.48
N THR A 391 12.19 -13.88 11.97
CA THR A 391 11.95 -13.06 10.77
C THR A 391 11.60 -11.61 11.06
N CYS A 392 10.91 -11.33 12.17
CA CYS A 392 10.34 -10.00 12.48
C CYS A 392 10.96 -9.37 13.74
N GLN A 393 12.11 -9.91 14.16
CA GLN A 393 12.67 -9.80 15.51
C GLN A 393 12.97 -8.34 15.93
N ASN A 394 13.18 -7.45 14.97
CA ASN A 394 13.56 -6.05 15.21
C ASN A 394 12.44 -5.04 14.94
N PHE A 395 11.24 -5.49 14.55
CA PHE A 395 10.07 -4.63 14.35
C PHE A 395 9.11 -4.75 15.55
N THR A 396 9.30 -3.90 16.56
CA THR A 396 8.21 -3.65 17.52
C THR A 396 7.27 -2.65 16.85
N PRO A 397 5.95 -2.93 16.75
CA PRO A 397 5.00 -1.92 16.33
C PRO A 397 5.00 -0.83 17.40
N SER A 398 5.83 0.20 17.21
CA SER A 398 5.65 1.46 17.92
C SER A 398 4.35 2.04 17.37
N VAL A 399 3.26 1.75 18.08
CA VAL A 399 1.96 2.34 17.82
C VAL A 399 2.05 3.82 18.21
N GLU A 400 2.66 4.64 17.35
CA GLU A 400 2.21 6.01 17.22
C GLU A 400 0.92 5.97 16.41
N PRO A 401 -0.21 6.49 16.95
CA PRO A 401 -1.51 6.51 16.27
C PRO A 401 -1.54 7.24 14.91
N GLY A 402 -0.41 7.77 14.43
CA GLY A 402 -0.28 8.55 13.20
C GLY A 402 0.47 7.88 12.04
N MET A 403 1.35 6.89 12.29
CA MET A 403 2.22 6.32 11.22
C MET A 403 1.57 5.16 10.46
N ILE A 404 0.76 4.34 11.11
CA ILE A 404 0.05 3.22 10.48
C ILE A 404 -1.09 3.71 9.56
N LEU A 405 -1.53 4.98 9.71
CA LEU A 405 -2.65 5.53 8.94
C LEU A 405 -2.29 6.15 7.57
N LEU A 406 -1.01 6.16 7.16
CA LEU A 406 -0.58 6.95 5.98
C LEU A 406 -0.21 6.15 4.72
N TYR A 407 -0.06 4.82 4.78
CA TYR A 407 0.39 4.01 3.64
C TYR A 407 -0.30 2.63 3.67
N VAL A 408 -0.68 1.90 2.62
CA VAL A 408 -0.81 2.06 1.16
C VAL A 408 -1.73 0.88 0.78
N LEU A 409 -2.98 1.08 0.38
CA LEU A 409 -3.81 -0.05 -0.11
C LEU A 409 -3.79 -0.10 -1.62
N LYS A 410 -3.25 -1.18 -2.17
CA LYS A 410 -3.30 -1.52 -3.58
C LYS A 410 -4.05 -2.83 -3.72
N VAL A 411 -4.80 -2.99 -4.80
CA VAL A 411 -5.30 -4.30 -5.23
C VAL A 411 -4.72 -4.57 -6.61
#